data_AF-A0A6V8PKH7-F1
#
_entry.id   AF-A0A6V8PKH7-F1
#
_cell.length_a   1.000
_cell.length_b   1.000
_cell.length_c   1.000
_cell.angle_alpha   90.00
_cell.angle_beta   90.00
_cell.angle_gamma   90.00
#
_symmetry.space_group_name_H-M   'P 1'
#
loop_
_entity.id
_entity.type
_entity.pdbx_description
1 polymer ?
#
loop_
_entity_poly.entity_id
_entity_poly.type
_entity_poly.pdbx_seq_one_letter_code
_entity_poly.pdbx_strand_id
1 'polypeptide(L)' 'NRGKGLGRYLLEKVLSEIRKEGFRAVELTVSPDNLAALKLYQRFNFQAREFKRDFYGPGLERWIFRLDLSEPSGQG' A
#
# COMPACT_ATOMS: atom_id res chain seq x y z
N ASN A 1 -7.63 -19.63 -9.62
CA ASN A 1 -8.23 -18.30 -9.87
C ASN A 1 -7.63 -17.21 -8.97
N ARG A 2 -6.36 -16.84 -9.18
CA ARG A 2 -5.77 -15.58 -8.68
C ARG A 2 -5.81 -14.58 -9.85
N GLY A 3 -5.98 -13.28 -9.59
CA GLY A 3 -5.86 -12.25 -10.64
C GLY A 3 -7.15 -11.71 -11.27
N LYS A 4 -8.34 -11.90 -10.69
CA LYS A 4 -9.59 -11.28 -11.18
C LYS A 4 -9.73 -9.77 -10.85
N GLY A 5 -8.65 -9.10 -10.48
CA GLY A 5 -8.68 -7.67 -10.12
C GLY A 5 -9.32 -7.33 -8.77
N LEU A 6 -9.77 -8.30 -7.97
CA LEU A 6 -10.47 -8.00 -6.69
C LEU A 6 -9.60 -7.21 -5.70
N GLY A 7 -8.31 -7.55 -5.58
CA GLY A 7 -7.39 -6.79 -4.71
C GLY A 7 -7.22 -5.33 -5.16
N ARG A 8 -7.19 -5.10 -6.48
CA ARG A 8 -7.17 -3.76 -7.07
C ARG A 8 -8.45 -3.01 -6.76
N TYR A 9 -9.60 -3.64 -7.01
CA TYR A 9 -10.92 -3.05 -6.76
C TYR A 9 -11.11 -2.65 -5.29
N LEU A 10 -10.76 -3.54 -4.36
CA LEU A 10 -10.87 -3.25 -2.93
C LEU A 10 -9.93 -2.12 -2.51
N LEU A 11 -8.69 -2.11 -2.99
CA LEU A 11 -7.73 -1.04 -2.68
C LEU A 11 -8.19 0.30 -3.25
N GLU A 12 -8.72 0.34 -4.48
CA GLU A 12 -9.32 1.56 -5.07
C GLU A 12 -10.46 2.10 -4.20
N LYS A 13 -11.36 1.22 -3.74
CA LYS A 13 -12.47 1.62 -2.88
C LYS A 13 -12.01 2.17 -1.54
N VAL A 14 -11.07 1.50 -0.87
CA VAL A 14 -10.52 1.94 0.41
C VAL A 14 -9.81 3.30 0.25
N LEU A 15 -8.96 3.45 -0.76
CA LEU A 15 -8.25 4.72 -0.99
C LEU A 15 -9.20 5.88 -1.33
N SER A 16 -10.28 5.61 -2.07
CA SER A 16 -11.33 6.60 -2.34
C SER A 16 -11.96 7.13 -1.04
N GLU A 17 -12.36 6.24 -0.13
CA GLU A 17 -12.99 6.66 1.12
C GLU A 17 -12.01 7.37 2.06
N ILE A 18 -10.79 6.85 2.21
CA ILE A 18 -9.75 7.48 3.03
C ILE A 18 -9.42 8.90 2.54
N ARG A 19 -9.40 9.14 1.21
CA ARG A 19 -9.17 10.49 0.66
C ARG A 19 -10.28 11.47 1.04
N LYS A 20 -11.54 11.02 1.07
CA LYS A 20 -12.69 11.87 1.47
C LYS A 20 -12.65 12.25 2.94
N GLU A 21 -12.11 11.38 3.78
CA GLU A 21 -11.99 11.59 5.22
C GLU A 21 -10.80 12.49 5.61
N GLY A 22 -10.02 12.99 4.63
CA GLY A 22 -8.95 13.96 4.88
C GLY A 22 -7.67 13.37 5.47
N PHE A 23 -7.47 12.05 5.38
CA PHE A 23 -6.22 11.43 5.80
C PHE A 23 -5.04 11.88 4.93
N ARG A 24 -3.87 12.04 5.55
CA ARG A 24 -2.65 12.51 4.88
C ARG A 24 -1.82 11.40 4.24
N ALA A 25 -1.97 10.16 4.69
CA ALA A 25 -1.25 9.02 4.16
C ALA A 25 -1.91 7.69 4.55
N VAL A 26 -1.54 6.63 3.83
CA VAL A 26 -1.86 5.24 4.16
C VAL A 26 -0.56 4.46 4.27
N GLU A 27 -0.45 3.64 5.31
CA GLU A 27 0.64 2.69 5.47
C GLU A 27 0.11 1.25 5.53
N LEU A 28 0.90 0.32 5.00
CA LEU A 28 0.61 -1.10 5.03
C LEU A 28 1.89 -1.92 5.18
N THR A 29 1.75 -3.17 5.62
CA THR A 29 2.86 -4.12 5.67
C THR A 29 2.68 -5.23 4.64
N VAL A 30 3.77 -5.67 4.02
CA VAL A 30 3.76 -6.74 3.01
C VAL A 30 5.01 -7.61 3.17
N SER A 31 4.85 -8.93 3.04
CA SER A 31 5.99 -9.85 3.04
C SER A 31 6.82 -9.63 1.76
N PRO A 32 8.16 -9.70 1.82
CA PRO A 32 9.02 -9.59 0.64
C PRO A 32 8.72 -10.66 -0.42
N ASP A 33 8.19 -11.82 0.00
CA ASP A 33 7.86 -12.93 -0.91
C ASP A 33 6.51 -12.75 -1.60
N ASN A 34 5.68 -11.79 -1.17
CA ASN A 34 4.40 -11.51 -1.78
C ASN A 34 4.53 -10.60 -3.00
N LEU A 35 5.20 -11.11 -4.03
CA LEU A 35 5.48 -10.38 -5.28
C LEU A 35 4.22 -9.81 -5.96
N ALA A 36 3.09 -10.49 -5.82
CA ALA A 36 1.81 -10.01 -6.37
C ALA A 36 1.32 -8.75 -5.65
N ALA A 37 1.36 -8.73 -4.31
CA ALA A 37 0.97 -7.57 -3.53
C ALA A 37 1.97 -6.42 -3.69
N LEU A 38 3.27 -6.70 -3.71
CA LEU A 38 4.31 -5.70 -3.99
C LEU A 38 4.04 -4.96 -5.31
N LYS A 39 3.82 -5.71 -6.40
CA LYS A 39 3.47 -5.13 -7.71
C LYS A 39 2.16 -4.36 -7.68
N LEU A 40 1.17 -4.83 -6.92
CA LEU A 40 -0.10 -4.12 -6.75
C LEU A 40 0.13 -2.78 -6.06
N TYR A 41 0.76 -2.75 -4.89
CA TYR A 41 0.97 -1.52 -4.13
C TYR A 41 1.83 -0.51 -4.87
N GLN A 42 2.88 -0.95 -5.57
CA GLN A 42 3.69 -0.08 -6.43
C GLN A 42 2.87 0.60 -7.54
N ARG A 43 1.90 -0.10 -8.15
CA ARG A 43 0.99 0.50 -9.15
C ARG A 43 0.08 1.59 -8.57
N PHE A 44 -0.14 1.57 -7.25
CA PHE A 44 -0.88 2.61 -6.52
C PHE A 44 0.04 3.69 -5.94
N ASN A 45 1.31 3.74 -6.38
CA ASN A 45 2.32 4.68 -5.89
C ASN A 45 2.67 4.56 -4.40
N PHE A 46 2.38 3.41 -3.79
CA PHE A 46 2.98 3.13 -2.49
C PHE A 46 4.49 2.94 -2.66
N GLN A 47 5.25 3.56 -1.76
CA GLN A 47 6.70 3.49 -1.73
C GLN A 47 7.16 2.71 -0.49
N ALA A 48 8.20 1.90 -0.65
CA ALA A 48 8.85 1.25 0.49
C ALA A 48 9.48 2.32 1.38
N ARG A 49 9.17 2.28 2.69
CA ARG A 49 9.74 3.20 3.68
C ARG A 49 10.74 2.50 4.60
N GLU A 50 10.41 1.29 5.00
CA GLU A 50 11.21 0.56 5.98
C GLU A 50 11.11 -0.95 5.72
N PHE A 51 12.20 -1.67 6.00
CA PHE A 51 12.20 -3.12 6.07
C PHE A 51 12.41 -3.54 7.52
N LYS A 52 11.44 -4.28 8.08
CA LYS A 52 11.50 -4.79 9.44
C LYS A 52 11.70 -6.29 9.43
N ARG A 53 12.78 -6.74 10.05
CA ARG A 53 12.94 -8.14 10.42
C ARG A 53 12.01 -8.47 11.56
N ASP A 54 11.53 -9.69 11.58
CA ASP A 54 10.71 -10.26 12.66
C ASP A 54 9.46 -9.44 13.06
N PHE A 55 8.82 -8.75 12.11
CA PHE A 55 7.71 -7.81 12.39
C PHE A 55 6.54 -8.46 13.15
N TYR A 56 6.23 -9.71 12.79
CA TYR A 56 5.21 -10.52 13.48
C TYR A 56 5.82 -11.68 14.28
N GLY A 57 7.14 -11.68 14.48
CA GLY A 57 7.91 -12.78 15.08
C GLY A 57 8.99 -13.34 14.15
N PRO A 58 9.82 -14.29 14.63
CA PRO A 58 11.00 -14.77 13.94
C PRO A 58 10.76 -15.20 12.49
N GLY A 59 11.55 -14.66 11.56
CA GLY A 59 11.49 -14.94 10.12
C GLY A 59 10.32 -14.28 9.39
N LEU A 60 9.45 -13.52 10.08
CA LEU A 60 8.29 -12.86 9.47
C LEU A 60 8.62 -11.42 9.08
N GLU A 61 9.58 -11.28 8.17
CA GLU A 61 10.04 -10.00 7.66
C GLU A 61 8.94 -9.27 6.87
N ARG A 62 8.89 -7.94 6.99
CA ARG A 62 7.90 -7.10 6.31
C ARG A 62 8.53 -5.83 5.77
N TRP A 63 8.13 -5.48 4.56
CA TRP A 63 8.20 -4.10 4.10
C TRP A 63 7.05 -3.29 4.70
N ILE A 64 7.35 -2.09 5.18
CA ILE A 64 6.36 -1.03 5.41
C ILE A 64 6.32 -0.18 4.15
N PHE A 65 5.15 -0.12 3.53
CA PHE A 65 4.87 0.69 2.35
C PHE A 65 3.98 1.87 2.74
N ARG A 66 4.22 3.03 2.15
CA ARG A 66 3.47 4.26 2.39
C ARG A 66 3.03 4.92 1.10
N LEU A 67 1.78 5.36 1.08
CA LEU A 67 1.23 6.26 0.06
C LEU A 67 0.88 7.57 0.76
N ASP A 68 1.55 8.66 0.38
CA ASP A 68 1.13 10.00 0.78
C ASP A 68 -0.08 10.42 -0.07
N LEU A 69 -1.12 10.91 0.60
CA LEU A 69 -2.42 11.26 0.00
C LEU A 69 -2.60 12.76 -0.25
N SER A 70 -1.66 13.58 0.22
CA SER A 70 -1.64 15.02 -0.06
C SER A 70 -1.82 15.27 -1.55
N GLU A 71 -2.78 16.14 -1.90
CA GLU A 71 -3.14 16.43 -3.28
C GLU A 71 -1.91 16.79 -4.13
N PRO A 72 -1.92 16.50 -5.45
CA PRO A 72 -1.01 17.19 -6.33
C PRO A 72 -1.24 18.69 -6.10
N SER A 73 -0.22 19.39 -5.64
CA SER A 73 -0.17 20.85 -5.57
C SER A 73 -0.87 21.40 -6.80
N GLY A 74 -1.95 22.15 -6.56
CA GLY A 74 -2.81 22.67 -7.62
C GLY A 74 -1.98 23.29 -8.74
N GLN A 75 -2.26 22.86 -9.96
CA GLN A 75 -2.04 23.70 -11.11
C GLN A 75 -3.40 24.30 -11.42
N GLY A 76 -3.52 25.60 -11.13
CA GLY A 76 -4.56 26.44 -11.72
C GLY A 76 -4.31 26.68 -13.19
#